data_AF-A0A2H3CLI5-F1
#
_entry.id   AF-A0A2H3CLI5-F1
#
_cell.length_a   1.000
_cell.length_b   1.000
_cell.length_c   1.000
_cell.angle_alpha   90.00
_cell.angle_beta   90.00
_cell.angle_gamma   90.00
#
_symmetry.space_group_name_H-M   'P 1'
#
loop_
_entity.id
_entity.type
_entity.pdbx_description
1 polymer ?
#
loop_
_entity_poly.entity_id
_entity_poly.type
_entity_poly.pdbx_seq_one_letter_code
_entity_poly.pdbx_strand_id
1 'polypeptide(L)'
;MPVDPNVILSRLATSWSLLTQSVNQVLQAARGDPHHIHLQSNNLAQFENVFKLHRNILDDHSRTNLEVSIDRIRHLLREAALLSSNPPTWPPALVQAQFKCSGRGGRPQADISPQLLRSLTQSYGGVAKIATLLGFHPRMIRRYQLRWGLVSAGLAPRQLDFIDKSGRPHYRHHSSLPTMSSLTDEQLDHVMAEILRDYLNHGRSLIDGAIVSRGLHVSRDRIDASRLRVHGPPPPFR
;
A
#
# COMPACT_ATOMS: atom_id res chain seq x y z
N MET A 1 -17.08 22.64 14.17
CA MET A 1 -17.71 21.39 14.66
C MET A 1 -16.75 20.77 15.68
N PRO A 2 -17.07 20.76 16.99
CA PRO A 2 -16.24 20.05 17.97
C PRO A 2 -16.21 18.55 17.63
N VAL A 3 -15.03 17.93 17.68
CA VAL A 3 -14.85 16.50 17.43
C VAL A 3 -15.31 15.73 18.67
N ASP A 4 -16.13 14.70 18.48
CA ASP A 4 -16.60 13.84 19.57
C ASP A 4 -15.40 13.17 20.30
N PRO A 5 -15.25 13.35 21.62
CA PRO A 5 -14.21 12.72 22.43
C PRO A 5 -14.14 11.20 22.26
N ASN A 6 -15.28 10.52 22.08
CA ASN A 6 -15.33 9.07 21.91
C ASN A 6 -14.64 8.61 20.63
N VAL A 7 -14.73 9.41 19.56
CA VAL A 7 -14.06 9.14 18.28
C VAL A 7 -12.55 9.30 18.43
N ILE A 8 -12.10 10.25 19.24
CA ILE A 8 -10.67 10.45 19.53
C ILE A 8 -10.13 9.26 20.34
N LEU A 9 -10.85 8.84 21.39
CA LEU A 9 -10.47 7.71 22.23
C LEU A 9 -10.41 6.39 21.44
N SER A 10 -11.39 6.11 20.58
CA SER A 10 -11.38 4.89 19.76
C SER A 10 -10.21 4.85 18.77
N ARG A 11 -9.86 6.02 18.18
CA ARG A 11 -8.69 6.16 17.31
C ARG A 11 -7.38 5.96 18.06
N LEU A 12 -7.26 6.52 19.27
CA LEU A 12 -6.09 6.32 20.14
C LEU A 12 -5.93 4.85 20.54
N ALA A 13 -7.01 4.18 20.92
CA ALA A 13 -6.98 2.76 21.26
C ALA A 13 -6.57 1.89 20.05
N THR A 14 -7.13 2.19 18.88
CA THR A 14 -6.81 1.48 17.63
C THR A 14 -5.34 1.70 17.26
N SER A 15 -4.86 2.94 17.26
CA SER A 15 -3.47 3.25 16.91
C SER A 15 -2.48 2.65 17.90
N TRP A 16 -2.80 2.65 19.19
CA TRP A 16 -2.02 1.97 20.22
C TRP A 16 -1.93 0.47 19.97
N SER A 17 -3.05 -0.21 19.71
CA SER A 17 -3.08 -1.66 19.46
C SER A 17 -2.21 -2.05 18.24
N LEU A 18 -2.29 -1.27 17.15
CA LEU A 18 -1.50 -1.48 15.95
C LEU A 18 0.00 -1.24 16.21
N LEU A 19 0.34 -0.19 16.96
CA LEU A 19 1.72 0.10 17.35
C LEU A 19 2.28 -1.04 18.21
N THR A 20 1.57 -1.49 19.23
CA THR A 20 2.01 -2.59 20.10
C THR A 20 2.18 -3.88 19.31
N GLN A 21 1.25 -4.22 18.42
CA GLN A 21 1.36 -5.39 17.56
C GLN A 21 2.59 -5.30 16.65
N SER A 22 2.79 -4.15 15.99
CA SER A 22 3.92 -3.90 15.09
C SER A 22 5.26 -3.95 15.84
N VAL A 23 5.35 -3.34 17.02
CA VAL A 23 6.54 -3.40 17.88
C VAL A 23 6.81 -4.83 18.32
N ASN A 24 5.80 -5.58 18.76
CA ASN A 24 5.98 -6.98 19.17
C ASN A 24 6.47 -7.84 18.00
N GLN A 25 5.93 -7.64 16.80
CA GLN A 25 6.42 -8.30 15.60
C GLN A 25 7.88 -7.96 15.32
N VAL A 26 8.27 -6.68 15.45
CA VAL A 26 9.67 -6.26 15.27
C VAL A 26 10.55 -6.84 16.38
N LEU A 27 10.16 -6.82 17.65
CA LEU A 27 10.97 -7.39 18.73
C LEU A 27 11.12 -8.92 18.61
N GLN A 28 10.10 -9.62 18.09
CA GLN A 28 10.16 -11.06 17.84
C GLN A 28 10.96 -11.42 16.57
N ALA A 29 10.82 -10.63 15.50
CA ALA A 29 11.44 -10.92 14.20
C ALA A 29 12.83 -10.32 14.05
N ALA A 30 13.11 -9.18 14.69
CA ALA A 30 14.34 -8.41 14.51
C ALA A 30 15.49 -9.02 15.30
N ARG A 31 16.03 -10.12 14.76
CA ARG A 31 17.45 -10.43 14.89
C ARG A 31 18.27 -9.46 14.02
N GLY A 32 18.29 -8.18 14.41
CA GLY A 32 19.28 -7.21 13.91
C GLY A 32 18.96 -6.45 12.62
N ASP A 33 17.69 -6.11 12.34
CA ASP A 33 17.37 -5.12 11.29
C ASP A 33 17.26 -3.71 11.91
N PRO A 34 18.30 -2.86 11.81
CA PRO A 34 18.31 -1.52 12.40
C PRO A 34 17.28 -0.59 11.75
N HIS A 35 16.94 -0.80 10.48
CA HIS A 35 15.98 0.04 9.78
C HIS A 35 14.57 -0.16 10.32
N HIS A 36 14.18 -1.41 10.58
CA HIS A 36 12.88 -1.72 11.17
C HIS A 36 12.75 -1.14 12.59
N ILE A 37 13.80 -1.23 13.40
CA ILE A 37 13.81 -0.64 14.75
C ILE A 37 13.69 0.89 14.68
N HIS A 38 14.39 1.52 13.73
CA HIS A 38 14.31 2.97 13.52
C HIS A 38 12.90 3.40 13.06
N LEU A 39 12.28 2.65 12.13
CA LEU A 39 10.92 2.90 11.69
C LEU A 39 9.91 2.81 12.85
N GLN A 40 10.01 1.79 13.70
CA GLN A 40 9.12 1.68 14.88
C GLN A 40 9.37 2.80 15.90
N SER A 41 10.62 3.25 16.05
CA SER A 41 10.95 4.40 16.90
C SER A 41 10.27 5.69 16.41
N ASN A 42 10.23 5.91 15.09
CA ASN A 42 9.52 7.04 14.50
C ASN A 42 7.99 6.92 14.68
N ASN A 43 7.43 5.72 14.49
CA ASN A 43 6.00 5.48 14.71
C ASN A 43 5.61 5.73 16.19
N LEU A 44 6.43 5.29 17.14
CA LEU A 44 6.23 5.56 18.57
C LEU A 44 6.27 7.07 18.86
N ALA A 45 7.22 7.81 18.29
CA ALA A 45 7.31 9.26 18.46
C ALA A 45 6.08 9.99 17.89
N GLN A 46 5.55 9.54 16.75
CA GLN A 46 4.31 10.06 16.18
C GLN A 46 3.12 9.80 17.10
N PHE A 47 2.98 8.57 17.62
CA PHE A 47 1.93 8.24 18.58
C PHE A 47 2.03 9.09 19.84
N GLU A 48 3.23 9.27 20.39
CA GLU A 48 3.47 10.08 21.58
C GLU A 48 3.03 11.55 21.39
N ASN A 49 3.26 12.12 20.21
CA ASN A 49 2.79 13.47 19.88
C ASN A 49 1.25 13.55 19.89
N VAL A 50 0.57 12.57 19.28
CA VAL A 50 -0.90 12.51 19.28
C VAL A 50 -1.44 12.30 20.70
N PHE A 51 -0.81 11.43 21.49
CA PHE A 51 -1.15 11.19 22.88
C PHE A 51 -1.02 12.46 23.73
N LYS A 52 0.07 13.23 23.58
CA LYS A 52 0.28 14.51 24.29
C LYS A 52 -0.80 15.53 23.98
N LEU A 53 -1.25 15.61 22.73
CA LEU A 53 -2.33 16.53 22.31
C LEU A 53 -3.69 16.17 22.94
N HIS A 54 -3.94 14.89 23.17
CA HIS A 54 -5.24 14.39 23.67
C HIS A 54 -5.21 13.92 25.13
N ARG A 55 -4.09 14.15 25.84
CA ARG A 55 -3.85 13.76 27.23
C ARG A 55 -4.99 14.13 28.18
N ASN A 56 -5.59 15.30 28.01
CA ASN A 56 -6.57 15.84 28.95
C ASN A 56 -7.95 15.17 28.84
N ILE A 57 -8.18 14.34 27.81
CA ILE A 57 -9.43 13.62 27.59
C ILE A 57 -9.43 12.28 28.36
N LEU A 58 -8.26 11.77 28.70
CA LEU A 58 -8.09 10.49 29.40
C LEU A 58 -8.20 10.66 30.92
N ASP A 59 -8.72 9.64 31.58
CA ASP A 59 -8.63 9.55 33.04
C ASP A 59 -7.17 9.37 33.49
N ASP A 60 -6.87 9.78 34.73
CA ASP A 60 -5.51 9.77 35.26
C ASP A 60 -4.89 8.37 35.25
N HIS A 61 -5.67 7.31 35.49
CA HIS A 61 -5.19 5.94 35.50
C HIS A 61 -4.77 5.47 34.09
N SER A 62 -5.64 5.65 33.09
CA SER A 62 -5.35 5.34 31.69
C SER A 62 -4.15 6.14 31.18
N ARG A 63 -4.03 7.42 31.57
CA ARG A 63 -2.89 8.27 31.21
C ARG A 63 -1.58 7.69 31.75
N THR A 64 -1.51 7.39 33.04
CA THR A 64 -0.29 6.83 33.65
C THR A 64 0.07 5.47 33.06
N ASN A 65 -0.92 4.61 32.80
CA ASN A 65 -0.68 3.31 32.16
C ASN A 65 -0.08 3.45 30.76
N LEU A 66 -0.58 4.40 29.96
CA LEU A 66 -0.06 4.67 28.61
C LEU A 66 1.35 5.27 28.67
N GLU A 67 1.62 6.20 29.58
CA GLU A 67 2.97 6.78 29.77
C GLU A 67 3.99 5.69 30.11
N VAL A 68 3.70 4.84 31.10
CA VAL A 68 4.56 3.71 31.48
C VAL A 68 4.77 2.75 30.31
N SER A 69 3.71 2.48 29.53
CA SER A 69 3.80 1.57 28.39
C SER A 69 4.62 2.15 27.23
N ILE A 70 4.48 3.44 26.94
CA ILE A 70 5.28 4.16 25.93
C ILE A 70 6.75 4.10 26.33
N ASP A 71 7.08 4.38 27.59
CA ASP A 71 8.44 4.33 28.11
C ASP A 71 9.03 2.92 28.01
N ARG A 72 8.24 1.90 28.34
CA ARG A 72 8.64 0.49 28.19
C ARG A 72 8.93 0.14 26.73
N ILE A 73 8.07 0.51 25.78
CA ILE A 73 8.30 0.25 24.36
C ILE A 73 9.57 0.98 23.89
N ARG A 74 9.77 2.24 24.32
CA ARG A 74 10.98 3.00 23.99
C ARG A 74 12.25 2.32 24.49
N HIS A 75 12.22 1.81 25.72
CA HIS A 75 13.33 1.05 26.30
C HIS A 75 13.64 -0.21 25.48
N LEU A 76 12.63 -1.03 25.19
CA LEU A 76 12.79 -2.25 24.41
C LEU A 76 13.35 -1.99 23.00
N LEU A 77 12.88 -0.94 22.32
CA LEU A 77 13.40 -0.56 21.01
C LEU A 77 14.86 -0.08 21.09
N ARG A 78 15.24 0.64 22.15
CA ARG A 78 16.65 1.05 22.38
C ARG A 78 17.55 -0.15 22.66
N GLU A 79 17.12 -1.08 23.51
CA GLU A 79 17.86 -2.32 23.76
C GLU A 79 18.01 -3.15 22.49
N ALA A 80 16.94 -3.29 21.71
CA ALA A 80 16.98 -3.96 20.42
C ALA A 80 17.95 -3.26 19.45
N ALA A 81 17.97 -1.93 19.43
CA ALA A 81 18.91 -1.16 18.60
C ALA A 81 20.37 -1.39 19.01
N LEU A 82 20.66 -1.44 20.32
CA LEU A 82 21.99 -1.75 20.85
C LEU A 82 22.41 -3.17 20.47
N LEU A 83 21.51 -4.15 20.64
CA LEU A 83 21.75 -5.54 20.24
C LEU A 83 21.96 -5.68 18.73
N SER A 84 21.22 -4.91 17.92
CA SER A 84 21.36 -4.86 16.47
C SER A 84 22.66 -4.19 16.01
N SER A 85 23.23 -3.29 16.82
CA SER A 85 24.47 -2.57 16.50
C SER A 85 25.71 -3.42 16.79
N ASN A 86 25.57 -4.49 17.58
CA ASN A 86 26.59 -5.51 17.65
C ASN A 86 26.62 -6.23 16.29
N PRO A 87 27.76 -6.26 15.58
CA PRO A 87 27.85 -7.04 14.36
C PRO A 87 27.47 -8.47 14.73
N PRO A 88 26.50 -9.08 14.04
CA PRO A 88 26.12 -10.44 14.35
C PRO A 88 27.38 -11.31 14.19
N THR A 89 27.73 -12.09 15.21
CA THR A 89 28.79 -13.11 15.12
C THR A 89 28.51 -14.14 14.02
N TRP A 90 27.28 -14.14 13.52
CA TRP A 90 26.78 -14.92 12.41
C TRP A 90 26.60 -13.99 11.20
N PRO A 91 26.90 -14.43 9.97
CA PRO A 91 26.69 -13.61 8.78
C PRO A 91 25.21 -13.13 8.70
N PRO A 92 24.95 -11.87 8.28
CA PRO A 92 23.60 -11.31 8.26
C PRO A 92 22.65 -12.18 7.43
N ALA A 93 21.56 -12.63 8.06
CA ALA A 93 20.57 -13.52 7.43
C ALA A 93 19.80 -12.83 6.28
N LEU A 94 19.70 -11.50 6.32
CA LEU A 94 19.22 -10.69 5.21
C LEU A 94 20.43 -10.25 4.40
N VAL A 95 20.85 -11.13 3.50
CA VAL A 95 21.79 -10.82 2.44
C VAL A 95 21.21 -9.62 1.68
N GLN A 96 21.80 -8.44 1.87
CA GLN A 96 21.63 -7.33 0.92
C GLN A 96 21.79 -7.91 -0.47
N ALA A 97 20.81 -7.66 -1.33
CA ALA A 97 20.80 -8.09 -2.71
C ALA A 97 22.19 -8.00 -3.34
N GLN A 98 22.88 -9.13 -3.45
CA GLN A 98 24.18 -9.14 -4.08
C GLN A 98 23.94 -9.09 -5.58
N PHE A 99 24.43 -8.04 -6.22
CA PHE A 99 24.51 -7.99 -7.66
C PHE A 99 25.60 -8.98 -8.10
N LYS A 100 25.18 -10.17 -8.54
CA LYS A 100 26.12 -11.12 -9.15
C LYS A 100 26.42 -10.66 -10.57
N CYS A 101 27.63 -10.16 -10.78
CA CYS A 101 28.16 -9.92 -12.12
C CYS A 101 28.48 -11.27 -12.77
N SER A 102 27.63 -11.72 -13.69
CA SER A 102 27.78 -13.03 -14.36
C SER A 102 28.91 -13.09 -15.42
N GLY A 103 29.76 -12.06 -15.53
CA GLY A 103 30.81 -11.95 -16.54
C GLY A 103 30.32 -11.80 -18.00
N ARG A 104 29.04 -12.06 -18.27
CA ARG A 104 28.41 -11.83 -19.58
C ARG A 104 27.94 -10.38 -19.69
N GLY A 105 28.19 -9.76 -20.85
CA GLY A 105 27.68 -8.42 -21.16
C GLY A 105 26.16 -8.38 -21.02
N GLY A 106 25.69 -7.73 -19.97
CA GLY A 106 24.26 -7.65 -19.63
C GLY A 106 24.05 -6.93 -18.30
N ARG A 107 22.84 -6.41 -18.10
CA ARG A 107 22.45 -5.75 -16.84
C ARG A 107 22.56 -6.74 -15.68
N PRO A 108 23.29 -6.42 -14.59
CA PRO A 108 23.46 -7.31 -13.46
C PRO A 108 22.09 -7.73 -12.89
N GLN A 109 21.92 -9.04 -12.66
CA GLN A 109 20.73 -9.56 -12.02
C GLN A 109 20.93 -9.53 -10.51
N ALA A 110 19.99 -8.91 -9.80
CA ALA A 110 19.95 -8.99 -8.35
C ALA A 110 19.56 -10.41 -7.93
N ASP A 111 20.37 -11.06 -7.09
CA ASP A 111 20.04 -12.40 -6.59
C ASP A 111 19.12 -12.28 -5.37
N ILE A 112 17.98 -12.96 -5.40
CA ILE A 112 17.03 -13.02 -4.27
C ILE A 112 16.89 -14.50 -3.90
N SER A 113 16.94 -14.83 -2.61
CA SER A 113 16.72 -16.21 -2.19
C SER A 113 15.27 -16.64 -2.49
N PRO A 114 15.04 -17.77 -3.19
CA PRO A 114 13.69 -18.28 -3.45
C PRO A 114 12.89 -18.59 -2.18
N GLN A 115 13.58 -19.05 -1.13
CA GLN A 115 12.96 -19.38 0.15
C GLN A 115 12.48 -18.12 0.89
N LEU A 116 13.31 -17.06 0.88
CA LEU A 116 12.93 -15.75 1.41
C LEU A 116 11.73 -15.17 0.67
N LEU A 117 11.74 -15.22 -0.67
CA LEU A 117 10.63 -14.68 -1.44
C LEU A 117 9.33 -15.48 -1.21
N ARG A 118 9.43 -16.80 -1.01
CA ARG A 118 8.28 -17.65 -0.65
C ARG A 118 7.69 -17.25 0.70
N SER A 119 8.51 -17.11 1.74
CA SER A 119 8.03 -16.74 3.08
C SER A 119 7.42 -15.34 3.10
N LEU A 120 8.01 -14.38 2.37
CA LEU A 120 7.46 -13.02 2.24
C LEU A 120 6.16 -12.99 1.44
N THR A 121 6.04 -13.80 0.38
CA THR A 121 4.79 -13.90 -0.39
C THR A 121 3.65 -14.47 0.45
N GLN A 122 3.95 -15.40 1.37
CA GLN A 122 2.97 -16.00 2.28
C GLN A 122 2.59 -15.08 3.45
N SER A 123 3.53 -14.32 3.99
CA SER A 123 3.34 -13.55 5.25
C SER A 123 3.08 -12.05 5.06
N TYR A 124 3.71 -11.41 4.06
CA TYR A 124 3.71 -9.94 3.90
C TYR A 124 2.69 -9.42 2.88
N GLY A 125 2.10 -10.31 2.07
CA GLY A 125 1.05 -9.98 1.11
C GLY A 125 1.56 -9.48 -0.24
N GLY A 126 0.97 -8.38 -0.74
CA GLY A 126 1.13 -7.92 -2.13
C GLY A 126 2.54 -7.51 -2.54
N VAL A 127 2.85 -7.70 -3.83
CA VAL A 127 4.16 -7.45 -4.47
C VAL A 127 4.77 -6.09 -4.12
N ALA A 128 3.96 -5.03 -4.06
CA ALA A 128 4.44 -3.67 -3.78
C ALA A 128 5.08 -3.56 -2.38
N LYS A 129 4.46 -4.16 -1.36
CA LYS A 129 4.98 -4.16 0.02
C LYS A 129 6.31 -4.89 0.11
N ILE A 130 6.40 -6.05 -0.53
CA ILE A 130 7.63 -6.85 -0.59
C ILE A 130 8.74 -6.09 -1.33
N ALA A 131 8.40 -5.37 -2.41
CA ALA A 131 9.35 -4.54 -3.14
C ALA A 131 9.91 -3.41 -2.28
N THR A 132 9.05 -2.66 -1.58
CA THR A 132 9.47 -1.61 -0.66
C THR A 132 10.37 -2.16 0.45
N LEU A 133 10.01 -3.32 1.02
CA LEU A 133 10.79 -3.98 2.07
C LEU A 133 12.20 -4.36 1.59
N LEU A 134 12.31 -4.94 0.40
CA LEU A 134 13.59 -5.42 -0.14
C LEU A 134 14.37 -4.35 -0.92
N GLY A 135 13.85 -3.12 -1.04
CA GLY A 135 14.47 -2.06 -1.83
C GLY A 135 14.49 -2.34 -3.34
N PHE A 136 13.53 -3.11 -3.86
CA PHE A 136 13.44 -3.46 -5.27
C PHE A 136 12.23 -2.84 -5.96
N HIS A 137 12.28 -2.78 -7.28
CA HIS A 137 11.11 -2.40 -8.07
C HIS A 137 10.04 -3.52 -8.03
N PRO A 138 8.74 -3.21 -7.84
CA PRO A 138 7.66 -4.23 -7.77
C PRO A 138 7.63 -5.20 -8.95
N ARG A 139 7.88 -4.70 -10.17
CA ARG A 139 7.99 -5.56 -11.37
C ARG A 139 9.08 -6.63 -11.25
N MET A 140 10.19 -6.35 -10.58
CA MET A 140 11.28 -7.31 -10.38
C MET A 140 10.85 -8.43 -9.43
N ILE A 141 10.23 -8.08 -8.29
CA ILE A 141 9.65 -9.04 -7.35
C ILE A 141 8.62 -9.93 -8.05
N ARG A 142 7.70 -9.32 -8.81
CA ARG A 142 6.70 -10.06 -9.60
C ARG A 142 7.36 -11.06 -10.55
N ARG A 143 8.40 -10.62 -11.27
CA ARG A 143 9.16 -11.48 -12.19
C ARG A 143 9.80 -12.67 -11.47
N TYR A 144 10.37 -12.46 -10.28
CA TYR A 144 10.94 -13.56 -9.49
C TYR A 144 9.88 -14.52 -8.96
N GLN A 145 8.75 -14.00 -8.46
CA GLN A 145 7.63 -14.83 -8.04
C GLN A 145 7.12 -15.73 -9.18
N LEU A 146 6.98 -15.16 -10.39
CA LEU A 146 6.58 -15.93 -11.57
C LEU A 146 7.65 -16.96 -11.95
N ARG A 147 8.93 -16.57 -11.96
CA ARG A 147 10.06 -17.44 -12.31
C ARG A 147 10.14 -18.68 -11.40
N TRP A 148 9.76 -18.56 -10.13
CA TRP A 148 9.81 -19.65 -9.15
C TRP A 148 8.44 -20.28 -8.85
N GLY A 149 7.40 -19.96 -9.63
CA GLY A 149 6.07 -20.54 -9.45
C GLY A 149 5.40 -20.19 -8.11
N LEU A 150 5.81 -19.08 -7.47
CA LEU A 150 5.21 -18.62 -6.21
C LEU A 150 3.85 -17.97 -6.42
N VAL A 151 3.61 -17.45 -7.62
CA VAL A 151 2.31 -16.92 -8.02
C VAL A 151 2.05 -17.32 -9.47
N SER A 152 0.80 -17.65 -9.80
CA SER A 152 0.40 -17.90 -11.17
C SER A 152 0.56 -16.64 -12.02
N ALA A 153 0.99 -16.84 -13.28
CA ALA A 153 0.85 -15.79 -14.29
C ALA A 153 -0.62 -15.41 -14.37
N GLY A 154 -0.91 -14.10 -14.37
CA GLY A 154 -2.24 -13.67 -14.75
C GLY A 154 -2.53 -14.12 -16.18
N LEU A 155 -3.82 -14.20 -16.54
CA LEU A 155 -4.20 -14.49 -17.93
C LEU A 155 -3.43 -13.56 -18.87
N ALA A 156 -2.73 -14.15 -19.83
CA ALA A 156 -2.01 -13.36 -20.82
C ALA A 156 -3.02 -12.48 -21.57
N PRO A 157 -2.66 -11.25 -21.94
CA PRO A 157 -3.57 -10.34 -22.67
C PRO A 157 -4.13 -10.94 -23.97
N ARG A 158 -3.39 -11.89 -24.57
CA ARG A 158 -3.86 -12.74 -25.66
C ARG A 158 -3.97 -14.17 -25.18
N GLN A 159 -5.19 -14.71 -25.21
CA GLN A 159 -5.42 -16.14 -25.01
C GLN A 159 -5.83 -16.76 -26.34
N LEU A 160 -5.34 -17.97 -26.60
CA LEU A 160 -5.87 -18.78 -27.68
C LEU A 160 -7.32 -19.11 -27.32
N ASP A 161 -8.25 -18.69 -28.15
CA ASP A 161 -9.69 -18.88 -27.94
C ASP A 161 -10.09 -20.26 -28.47
N PHE A 162 -9.77 -20.51 -29.75
CA PHE A 162 -9.96 -21.81 -30.40
C PHE A 162 -9.07 -21.94 -31.64
N ILE A 163 -8.92 -23.16 -32.13
CA ILE A 163 -8.32 -23.47 -33.43
C ILE A 163 -9.47 -23.81 -34.38
N ASP A 164 -9.53 -23.14 -35.52
CA ASP A 164 -10.59 -23.41 -36.51
C ASP A 164 -10.39 -24.77 -37.21
N LYS A 165 -11.36 -25.20 -38.02
CA LYS A 165 -11.28 -26.46 -38.79
C LYS A 165 -10.13 -26.46 -39.81
N SER A 166 -9.54 -25.30 -40.11
CA SER A 166 -8.39 -25.15 -41.02
C SER A 166 -7.05 -25.20 -40.30
N GLY A 167 -7.04 -25.36 -38.97
CA GLY A 167 -5.84 -25.38 -38.15
C GLY A 167 -5.30 -23.99 -37.79
N ARG A 168 -6.03 -22.91 -38.09
CA ARG A 168 -5.61 -21.54 -37.76
C ARG A 168 -6.00 -21.17 -36.33
N PRO A 169 -5.05 -20.68 -35.51
CA PRO A 169 -5.34 -20.23 -34.16
C PRO A 169 -6.05 -18.87 -34.16
N HIS A 170 -7.18 -18.78 -33.47
CA HIS A 170 -7.86 -17.52 -33.17
C HIS A 170 -7.52 -17.08 -31.75
N TYR A 171 -7.04 -15.85 -31.60
CA TYR A 171 -6.69 -15.28 -30.31
C TYR A 171 -7.75 -14.26 -29.88
N ARG A 172 -8.29 -14.43 -28.67
CA ARG A 172 -9.13 -13.43 -28.03
C ARG A 172 -8.24 -12.52 -27.19
N HIS A 173 -8.31 -11.23 -27.48
CA HIS A 173 -7.66 -10.22 -26.66
C HIS A 173 -8.56 -9.91 -25.47
N HIS A 174 -8.13 -10.32 -24.27
CA HIS A 174 -8.77 -9.88 -23.04
C HIS A 174 -8.15 -8.54 -22.68
N SER A 175 -8.91 -7.46 -22.87
CA SER A 175 -8.51 -6.16 -22.34
C SER A 175 -8.34 -6.29 -20.83
N SER A 176 -7.17 -5.95 -20.32
CA SER A 176 -6.98 -5.79 -18.87
C SER A 176 -7.68 -4.55 -18.33
N LEU A 177 -8.17 -3.69 -19.22
CA LEU A 177 -8.96 -2.53 -18.83
C LEU A 177 -10.38 -3.00 -18.46
N PRO A 178 -10.96 -2.44 -17.39
CA PRO A 178 -12.35 -2.69 -17.05
C PRO A 178 -13.27 -2.42 -18.25
N THR A 179 -14.32 -3.21 -18.38
CA THR A 179 -15.39 -2.95 -19.36
C THR A 179 -15.96 -1.56 -19.10
N MET A 180 -15.99 -0.70 -20.13
CA MET A 180 -16.60 0.62 -20.03
C MET A 180 -18.09 0.48 -19.76
N SER A 181 -18.60 1.29 -18.83
CA SER A 181 -20.02 1.31 -18.48
C SER A 181 -20.85 1.77 -19.68
N SER A 182 -21.98 1.10 -19.92
CA SER A 182 -22.94 1.42 -20.98
C SER A 182 -23.86 2.60 -20.63
N LEU A 183 -23.41 3.52 -19.77
CA LEU A 183 -24.21 4.66 -19.35
C LEU A 183 -24.48 5.60 -20.52
N THR A 184 -25.71 6.10 -20.62
CA THR A 184 -26.03 7.22 -21.51
C THR A 184 -25.43 8.52 -20.96
N ASP A 185 -25.37 9.56 -21.78
CA ASP A 185 -24.84 10.85 -21.35
C ASP A 185 -25.70 11.49 -20.26
N GLU A 186 -27.02 11.33 -20.30
CA GLU A 186 -27.95 11.83 -19.29
C GLU A 186 -27.77 11.12 -17.95
N GLN A 187 -27.56 9.81 -17.96
CA GLN A 187 -27.26 9.03 -16.76
C GLN A 187 -25.93 9.44 -16.15
N LEU A 188 -24.91 9.69 -16.98
CA LEU A 188 -23.62 10.18 -16.53
C LEU A 188 -23.74 11.59 -15.92
N ASP A 189 -24.51 12.48 -16.54
CA ASP A 189 -24.77 13.82 -16.04
C ASP A 189 -25.50 13.80 -14.68
N HIS A 190 -26.44 12.85 -14.50
CA HIS A 190 -27.10 12.65 -13.22
C HIS A 190 -26.11 12.22 -12.12
N VAL A 191 -25.27 11.22 -12.40
CA VAL A 191 -24.22 10.75 -11.47
C VAL A 191 -23.23 11.88 -11.16
N MET A 192 -22.84 12.66 -12.17
CA MET A 192 -21.96 13.81 -12.01
C MET A 192 -22.58 14.88 -11.10
N ALA A 193 -23.87 15.19 -11.29
CA ALA A 193 -24.59 16.16 -10.46
C ALA A 193 -24.69 15.72 -9.00
N GLU A 194 -24.86 14.41 -8.73
CA GLU A 194 -24.81 13.88 -7.37
C GLU A 194 -23.43 14.05 -6.74
N ILE A 195 -22.36 13.66 -7.44
CA ILE A 195 -20.98 13.78 -6.93
C ILE A 195 -20.64 15.24 -6.61
N LEU A 196 -21.02 16.17 -7.49
CA LEU A 196 -20.77 17.60 -7.30
C LEU A 196 -21.65 18.23 -6.21
N ARG A 197 -22.83 17.67 -5.93
CA ARG A 197 -23.69 18.10 -4.81
C ARG A 197 -23.04 17.78 -3.47
N ASP A 198 -22.49 16.58 -3.34
CA ASP A 198 -21.79 16.16 -2.13
C ASP A 198 -20.47 16.93 -1.95
N TYR A 199 -19.84 17.31 -3.07
CA TYR A 199 -18.56 17.99 -3.05
C TYR A 199 -18.35 18.98 -4.21
N LEU A 200 -18.78 20.22 -4.02
CA LEU A 200 -18.70 21.30 -5.02
C LEU A 200 -17.29 21.52 -5.61
N ASN A 201 -16.24 21.30 -4.82
CA ASN A 201 -14.87 21.62 -5.20
C ASN A 201 -14.04 20.40 -5.64
N HIS A 202 -14.67 19.31 -6.07
CA HIS A 202 -13.92 18.16 -6.57
C HIS A 202 -13.10 18.51 -7.81
N GLY A 203 -11.78 18.34 -7.68
CA GLY A 203 -10.88 18.31 -8.82
C GLY A 203 -11.16 17.09 -9.71
N ARG A 204 -10.71 17.16 -10.96
CA ARG A 204 -10.95 16.12 -11.99
C ARG A 204 -10.60 14.70 -11.51
N SER A 205 -9.45 14.54 -10.84
CA SER A 205 -9.00 13.24 -10.32
C SER A 205 -9.91 12.66 -9.24
N LEU A 206 -10.56 13.52 -8.44
CA LEU A 206 -11.48 13.07 -7.39
C LEU A 206 -12.83 12.65 -7.99
N ILE A 207 -13.29 13.33 -9.04
CA ILE A 207 -14.49 12.94 -9.79
C ILE A 207 -14.29 11.57 -10.42
N ASP A 208 -13.16 11.34 -11.10
CA ASP A 208 -12.79 10.03 -11.68
C ASP A 208 -12.79 8.94 -10.59
N GLY A 209 -12.14 9.20 -9.45
CA GLY A 209 -12.13 8.29 -8.30
C GLY A 209 -13.53 7.98 -7.74
N ALA A 210 -14.42 8.97 -7.68
CA ALA A 210 -15.80 8.79 -7.19
C ALA A 210 -16.67 8.00 -8.17
N ILE A 211 -16.48 8.16 -9.48
CA ILE A 211 -17.15 7.35 -10.50
C ILE A 211 -16.66 5.89 -10.41
N VAL A 212 -15.34 5.69 -10.28
CA VAL A 212 -14.73 4.35 -10.13
C VAL A 212 -15.16 3.66 -8.84
N SER A 213 -15.29 4.38 -7.72
CA SER A 213 -15.73 3.79 -6.45
C SER A 213 -17.18 3.31 -6.49
N ARG A 214 -18.01 3.88 -7.38
CA ARG A 214 -19.37 3.41 -7.69
C ARG A 214 -19.39 2.23 -8.67
N GLY A 215 -18.24 1.68 -9.05
CA GLY A 215 -18.12 0.57 -10.00
C GLY A 215 -18.36 0.97 -11.46
N LEU A 216 -18.31 2.27 -11.76
CA LEU A 216 -18.51 2.80 -13.10
C LEU A 216 -17.16 3.11 -13.74
N HIS A 217 -17.04 2.78 -15.03
CA HIS A 217 -15.84 3.02 -15.82
C HIS A 217 -16.21 3.82 -17.05
N VAL A 218 -15.80 5.08 -17.09
CA VAL A 218 -16.17 6.04 -18.13
C VAL A 218 -14.89 6.67 -18.66
N SER A 219 -14.84 6.95 -19.97
CA SER A 219 -13.68 7.63 -20.55
C SER A 219 -13.55 9.05 -20.01
N ARG A 220 -12.31 9.53 -19.93
CA ARG A 220 -12.02 10.88 -19.42
C ARG A 220 -12.74 11.97 -20.22
N ASP A 221 -12.82 11.80 -21.54
CA ASP A 221 -13.48 12.77 -22.41
C ASP A 221 -14.98 12.88 -22.12
N ARG A 222 -15.64 11.75 -21.81
CA ARG A 222 -17.06 11.74 -21.42
C ARG A 222 -17.27 12.36 -20.03
N ILE A 223 -16.36 12.12 -19.09
CA ILE A 223 -16.39 12.76 -17.75
C ILE A 223 -16.25 14.28 -17.90
N ASP A 224 -15.33 14.76 -18.74
CA ASP A 224 -15.12 16.20 -18.94
C ASP A 224 -16.32 16.85 -19.66
N ALA A 225 -16.85 16.20 -20.70
CA ALA A 225 -18.05 16.67 -21.39
C ALA A 225 -19.26 16.74 -20.45
N SER A 226 -19.46 15.71 -19.63
CA SER A 226 -20.52 15.67 -18.61
C SER A 226 -20.35 16.77 -17.57
N ARG A 227 -19.13 16.96 -17.06
CA ARG A 227 -18.82 18.03 -16.10
C ARG A 227 -19.12 19.40 -16.69
N LEU A 228 -18.77 19.65 -17.95
CA LEU A 228 -19.06 20.90 -18.65
C LEU A 228 -20.57 21.15 -18.80
N ARG A 229 -21.37 20.10 -19.06
CA ARG A 229 -22.84 20.23 -19.16
C ARG A 229 -23.49 20.50 -17.80
N VAL A 230 -23.02 19.84 -16.74
CA VAL A 230 -23.62 19.93 -15.40
C VAL A 230 -23.18 21.18 -14.63
N HIS A 231 -21.87 21.48 -14.63
CA HIS A 231 -21.29 22.58 -13.86
C HIS A 231 -21.10 23.86 -14.70
N GLY A 232 -21.19 23.75 -16.04
CA GLY A 232 -20.83 24.84 -16.94
C GLY A 232 -19.31 24.98 -17.13
N PRO A 233 -18.90 25.91 -18.00
CA PRO A 233 -17.48 26.21 -18.20
C PRO A 233 -16.84 26.73 -16.90
N PRO A 234 -15.55 26.44 -16.66
CA PRO A 234 -14.85 27.01 -15.52
C PRO A 234 -14.89 28.55 -15.61
N PRO A 235 -15.04 29.27 -14.47
CA PRO A 235 -14.99 30.72 -14.48
C PRO A 235 -13.63 31.19 -15.03
N PRO A 236 -13.58 32.32 -15.76
CA PRO A 236 -12.32 32.86 -16.25
C PRO A 236 -11.35 33.09 -15.08
N PHE A 237 -10.08 32.72 -15.27
CA PHE A 237 -9.04 32.94 -14.27
C PHE A 237 -9.01 34.44 -13.90
N ARG A 238 -9.23 34.73 -12.62
CA ARG A 238 -9.05 36.07 -12.03
C ARG A 238 -7.69 36.16 -11.38
#